data_AF-A0A7V3VWF9-F1
#
_entry.id   AF-A0A7V3VWF9-F1
#
_cell.length_a   1.000
_cell.length_b   1.000
_cell.length_c   1.000
_cell.angle_alpha   90.00
_cell.angle_beta   90.00
_cell.angle_gamma   90.00
#
_symmetry.space_group_name_H-M   'P 1'
#
loop_
_entity.id
_entity.type
_entity.pdbx_description
1 polymer ?
#
loop_
_entity_poly.entity_id
_entity_poly.type
_entity_poly.pdbx_seq_one_letter_code
_entity_poly.pdbx_strand_id
1 'polypeptide(L)'
;MFWTAQNLGVGNLGRIRVARAERNIAELEFLRELNRVRDEVAVAYARIHATYAQIDIARRAMETAWRSYVEDRRRIRTTVKGALPIELLNSFHLLADARLQYLDAVVNYDIGQFALYVALGQPPTSNFAHEIPDNDLMRTKPGPAKPLPGCVPPGGAPAARVADKTHP
;
A
#
# COMPACT_ATOMS: atom_id res chain seq x y z
N MET A 1 -31.73 53.51 -33.77
CA MET A 1 -32.14 52.56 -32.71
C MET A 1 -31.69 51.18 -33.14
N PHE A 2 -30.74 50.56 -32.43
CA PHE A 2 -30.30 49.20 -32.72
C PHE A 2 -30.94 48.29 -31.68
N TRP A 3 -31.90 47.47 -32.11
CA TRP A 3 -32.47 46.43 -31.28
C TRP A 3 -31.49 45.25 -31.33
N THR A 4 -30.76 45.02 -30.24
CA THR A 4 -29.81 43.91 -30.15
C THR A 4 -30.61 42.61 -30.12
N ALA A 5 -30.46 41.77 -31.14
CA ALA A 5 -31.11 40.45 -31.27
C ALA A 5 -30.78 39.44 -30.14
N GLN A 6 -30.14 39.88 -29.05
CA GLN A 6 -29.88 39.12 -27.83
C GLN A 6 -31.19 38.70 -27.12
N ASN A 7 -32.33 39.33 -27.41
CA ASN A 7 -33.63 38.99 -26.82
C ASN A 7 -34.48 37.97 -27.61
N LEU A 8 -34.00 37.40 -28.72
CA LEU A 8 -34.74 36.39 -29.53
C LEU A 8 -34.54 34.92 -29.06
N GLY A 9 -34.18 34.68 -27.80
CA GLY A 9 -34.09 33.32 -27.21
C GLY A 9 -32.85 32.49 -27.62
N VAL A 10 -32.16 32.82 -28.71
CA VAL A 10 -30.96 32.08 -29.18
C VAL A 10 -29.76 32.24 -28.24
N GLY A 11 -29.59 33.40 -27.60
CA GLY A 11 -28.54 33.64 -26.59
C GLY A 11 -28.75 32.85 -25.29
N ASN A 12 -30.01 32.59 -24.91
CA ASN A 12 -30.34 31.73 -23.77
C ASN A 12 -30.03 30.26 -24.08
N LEU A 13 -30.33 29.80 -25.30
CA LEU A 13 -30.02 28.43 -25.75
C LEU A 13 -28.50 28.15 -25.73
N GLY A 14 -27.66 29.11 -26.14
CA GLY A 14 -26.21 28.99 -26.03
C GLY A 14 -25.73 28.81 -24.59
N ARG A 15 -26.22 29.65 -23.66
CA ARG A 15 -25.90 29.56 -22.22
C ARG A 15 -26.38 28.25 -21.59
N ILE A 16 -27.59 27.80 -21.93
CA ILE A 16 -28.13 26.52 -21.46
C ILE A 16 -27.30 25.34 -21.97
N ARG A 17 -26.82 25.38 -23.23
CA ARG A 17 -25.95 24.35 -23.78
C ARG A 17 -24.59 24.31 -23.06
N VAL A 18 -23.99 25.46 -22.78
CA VAL A 18 -22.74 25.54 -22.01
C VAL A 18 -22.95 25.01 -20.59
N ALA A 19 -23.97 25.47 -19.87
CA ALA A 19 -24.28 24.96 -18.53
C ALA A 19 -24.56 23.44 -18.51
N ARG A 20 -25.22 22.91 -19.55
CA ARG A 20 -25.43 21.47 -19.71
C ARG A 20 -24.12 20.72 -20.00
N ALA A 21 -23.25 21.27 -20.83
CA ALA A 21 -21.94 20.68 -21.11
C ALA A 21 -21.07 20.65 -19.85
N GLU A 22 -21.03 21.74 -19.08
CA GLU A 22 -20.31 21.82 -17.79
C GLU A 22 -20.82 20.77 -16.80
N ARG A 23 -22.15 20.62 -16.68
CA ARG A 23 -22.74 19.55 -15.86
C ARG A 23 -22.31 18.16 -16.32
N ASN A 24 -22.37 17.90 -17.62
CA ASN A 24 -21.99 16.59 -18.17
C ASN A 24 -20.50 16.30 -17.93
N ILE A 25 -19.63 17.32 -18.03
CA ILE A 25 -18.21 17.19 -17.72
C ILE A 25 -18.02 16.82 -16.25
N ALA A 26 -18.68 17.53 -15.32
CA ALA A 26 -18.60 17.24 -13.89
C ALA A 26 -19.10 15.83 -13.55
N GLU A 27 -20.17 15.36 -14.21
CA GLU A 27 -20.67 13.99 -14.06
C GLU A 27 -19.67 12.93 -14.54
N LEU A 28 -19.03 13.17 -15.69
CA LEU A 28 -17.99 12.28 -16.21
C LEU A 28 -16.74 12.28 -15.33
N GLU A 29 -16.35 13.41 -14.77
CA GLU A 29 -15.23 13.52 -13.82
C GLU A 29 -15.52 12.73 -12.54
N PHE A 30 -16.73 12.86 -11.99
CA PHE A 30 -17.16 12.06 -10.84
C PHE A 30 -17.14 10.55 -11.14
N LEU A 31 -17.65 10.13 -12.29
CA LEU A 31 -17.63 8.72 -12.70
C LEU A 31 -16.20 8.18 -12.89
N ARG A 32 -15.29 9.01 -13.42
CA ARG A 32 -13.87 8.67 -13.55
C ARG A 32 -13.23 8.46 -12.19
N GLU A 33 -13.48 9.36 -11.25
CA GLU A 33 -12.93 9.24 -9.90
C GLU A 33 -13.51 8.02 -9.16
N LEU A 34 -14.81 7.75 -9.32
CA LEU A 34 -15.43 6.56 -8.75
C LEU A 34 -14.82 5.27 -9.31
N ASN A 35 -14.57 5.21 -10.62
CA ASN A 35 -13.93 4.04 -11.24
C ASN A 35 -12.47 3.91 -10.81
N ARG A 36 -11.75 5.02 -10.65
CA ARG A 36 -10.39 5.02 -10.11
C ARG A 36 -10.33 4.38 -8.72
N VAL A 37 -11.20 4.81 -7.79
CA VAL A 37 -11.25 4.22 -6.44
C VAL A 37 -11.60 2.74 -6.48
N ARG A 38 -12.55 2.33 -7.34
CA ARG A 38 -12.89 0.91 -7.54
C ARG A 38 -11.70 0.09 -8.00
N ASP A 39 -10.93 0.59 -8.95
CA ASP A 39 -9.73 -0.08 -9.46
C ASP A 39 -8.66 -0.16 -8.37
N GLU A 40 -8.43 0.92 -7.62
CA GLU A 40 -7.48 0.95 -6.50
C GLU A 40 -7.82 -0.11 -5.43
N VAL A 41 -9.10 -0.23 -5.05
CA VAL A 41 -9.57 -1.25 -4.10
C VAL A 41 -9.40 -2.66 -4.66
N ALA A 42 -9.81 -2.88 -5.92
CA ALA A 42 -9.73 -4.19 -6.56
C ALA A 42 -8.27 -4.68 -6.68
N VAL A 43 -7.36 -3.80 -7.11
CA VAL A 43 -5.93 -4.10 -7.23
C VAL A 43 -5.31 -4.37 -5.87
N ALA A 44 -5.60 -3.55 -4.85
CA ALA A 44 -5.07 -3.76 -3.51
C ALA A 44 -5.55 -5.09 -2.90
N TYR A 45 -6.83 -5.41 -3.03
CA TYR A 45 -7.41 -6.66 -2.57
C TYR A 45 -6.80 -7.89 -3.26
N ALA A 46 -6.67 -7.83 -4.59
CA ALA A 46 -6.04 -8.90 -5.37
C ALA A 46 -4.56 -9.08 -4.99
N ARG A 47 -3.83 -7.98 -4.77
CA ARG A 47 -2.42 -8.02 -4.34
C ARG A 47 -2.26 -8.72 -3.00
N ILE A 48 -3.08 -8.40 -2.00
CA ILE A 48 -3.05 -9.06 -0.68
C ILE A 48 -3.24 -10.57 -0.82
N HIS A 49 -4.21 -11.02 -1.62
CA HIS A 49 -4.47 -12.45 -1.80
C HIS A 49 -3.31 -13.15 -2.50
N ALA A 50 -2.74 -12.54 -3.54
CA ALA A 50 -1.61 -13.09 -4.26
C ALA A 50 -0.36 -13.20 -3.36
N THR A 51 -0.03 -12.15 -2.61
CA THR A 51 1.15 -12.13 -1.74
C THR A 51 0.97 -13.03 -0.52
N TYR A 52 -0.24 -13.15 0.02
CA TYR A 52 -0.55 -14.11 1.08
C TYR A 52 -0.26 -15.55 0.65
N ALA A 53 -0.67 -15.93 -0.57
CA ALA A 53 -0.35 -17.24 -1.12
C ALA A 53 1.16 -17.41 -1.35
N GLN A 54 1.86 -16.36 -1.77
CA GLN A 54 3.32 -16.38 -1.97
C GLN A 54 4.09 -16.60 -0.66
N ILE A 55 3.60 -16.11 0.48
CA ILE A 55 4.25 -16.32 1.80
C ILE A 55 4.39 -17.81 2.11
N ASP A 56 3.34 -18.61 1.89
CA ASP A 56 3.39 -20.05 2.16
C ASP A 56 4.34 -20.77 1.21
N ILE A 57 4.32 -20.41 -0.08
CA ILE A 57 5.24 -20.97 -1.08
C ILE A 57 6.70 -20.65 -0.72
N ALA A 58 7.00 -19.40 -0.42
CA ALA A 58 8.34 -18.95 -0.07
C ALA A 58 8.83 -19.55 1.26
N ARG A 59 7.93 -19.73 2.24
CA ARG A 59 8.23 -20.43 3.49
C ARG A 59 8.67 -21.87 3.24
N ARG A 60 7.89 -22.62 2.45
CA ARG A 60 8.21 -24.02 2.10
C ARG A 60 9.51 -24.13 1.32
N ALA A 61 9.77 -23.19 0.42
CA ALA A 61 11.05 -23.11 -0.29
C ALA A 61 12.22 -22.88 0.67
N MET A 62 12.09 -21.95 1.63
CA MET A 62 13.09 -21.69 2.67
C MET A 62 13.34 -22.92 3.54
N GLU A 63 12.29 -23.60 3.99
CA GLU A 63 12.42 -24.82 4.80
C GLU A 63 13.12 -25.94 4.03
N THR A 64 12.80 -26.10 2.74
CA THR A 64 13.43 -27.09 1.87
C THR A 64 14.91 -26.77 1.65
N ALA A 65 15.23 -25.52 1.31
CA ALA A 65 16.60 -25.07 1.12
C ALA A 65 17.44 -25.20 2.41
N TRP A 66 16.84 -24.95 3.57
CA TRP A 66 17.47 -25.16 4.87
C TRP A 66 17.83 -26.63 5.09
N ARG A 67 16.89 -27.55 4.83
CA ARG A 67 17.14 -28.99 4.95
C ARG A 67 18.26 -29.46 4.02
N SER A 68 18.26 -29.01 2.76
CA SER A 68 19.32 -29.30 1.80
C SER A 68 20.69 -28.82 2.28
N TYR A 69 20.78 -27.56 2.74
CA TYR A 69 22.02 -27.00 3.28
C TYR A 69 22.54 -27.80 4.49
N VAL A 70 21.65 -28.18 5.41
CA VAL A 70 22.02 -28.97 6.59
C VAL A 70 22.56 -30.34 6.19
N GLU A 71 21.93 -31.00 5.22
CA GLU A 71 22.33 -32.32 4.73
C GLU A 71 23.66 -32.27 3.96
N ASP A 72 23.85 -31.30 3.06
CA ASP A 72 25.11 -31.14 2.32
C ASP A 72 26.28 -30.81 3.26
N ARG A 73 26.03 -29.94 4.24
CA ARG A 73 27.01 -29.62 5.29
C ARG A 73 27.38 -30.84 6.12
N ARG A 74 26.40 -31.69 6.43
CA ARG A 74 26.63 -32.96 7.14
C ARG A 74 27.48 -33.90 6.29
N ARG A 75 27.14 -34.08 5.01
CA ARG A 75 27.86 -34.95 4.07
C ARG A 75 29.33 -34.59 3.93
N ILE A 76 29.67 -33.31 3.78
CA ILE A 76 31.07 -32.86 3.72
C ILE A 76 31.84 -33.17 5.01
N ARG A 77 31.17 -33.12 6.17
CA ARG A 77 31.80 -33.41 7.46
C ARG A 77 31.97 -34.90 7.74
N THR A 78 31.02 -35.73 7.29
CA THR A 78 30.99 -37.17 7.61
C THR A 78 31.61 -38.05 6.54
N THR A 79 31.71 -37.59 5.29
CA THR A 79 32.07 -38.44 4.14
C THR A 79 33.21 -37.80 3.34
N VAL A 80 34.37 -38.48 3.29
CA VAL A 80 35.55 -38.03 2.52
C VAL A 80 35.42 -38.35 1.02
N LYS A 81 34.59 -39.34 0.62
CA LYS A 81 34.38 -39.71 -0.79
C LYS A 81 33.02 -39.21 -1.31
N GLY A 82 33.06 -38.34 -2.32
CA GLY A 82 31.90 -37.97 -3.13
C GLY A 82 31.09 -36.75 -2.66
N ALA A 83 31.41 -36.14 -1.52
CA ALA A 83 30.82 -34.86 -1.12
C ALA A 83 31.57 -33.71 -1.81
N LEU A 84 30.89 -32.94 -2.66
CA LEU A 84 31.52 -31.86 -3.41
C LEU A 84 31.31 -30.53 -2.70
N PRO A 85 32.39 -29.75 -2.42
CA PRO A 85 32.25 -28.41 -1.82
C PRO A 85 31.32 -27.47 -2.59
N ILE A 86 31.20 -27.66 -3.91
CA ILE A 86 30.30 -26.87 -4.76
C ILE A 86 28.82 -27.10 -4.46
N GLU A 87 28.42 -28.29 -4.03
CA GLU A 87 27.03 -28.59 -3.65
C GLU A 87 26.65 -27.81 -2.39
N LEU A 88 27.54 -27.76 -1.39
CA LEU A 88 27.33 -26.96 -0.18
C LEU A 88 27.23 -25.46 -0.49
N LEU A 89 28.08 -24.95 -1.39
CA LEU A 89 27.99 -23.55 -1.81
C LEU A 89 26.66 -23.27 -2.51
N ASN A 90 26.21 -24.19 -3.37
CA ASN A 90 24.94 -24.08 -4.07
C ASN A 90 23.75 -24.12 -3.10
N SER A 91 23.70 -25.05 -2.15
CA SER A 91 22.61 -25.10 -1.15
C SER A 91 22.64 -23.92 -0.19
N PHE A 92 23.82 -23.36 0.10
CA PHE A 92 23.93 -22.10 0.83
C PHE A 92 23.34 -20.91 0.05
N HIS A 93 23.65 -20.78 -1.25
CA HIS A 93 23.04 -19.73 -2.09
C HIS A 93 21.52 -19.91 -2.18
N LEU A 94 21.04 -21.12 -2.44
CA LEU A 94 19.60 -21.42 -2.46
C LEU A 94 18.90 -21.05 -1.15
N LEU A 95 19.54 -21.30 -0.01
CA LEU A 95 19.01 -20.90 1.30
C LEU A 95 18.99 -19.37 1.47
N ALA A 96 20.04 -18.67 1.05
CA ALA A 96 20.10 -17.22 1.12
C ALA A 96 18.99 -16.59 0.26
N ASP A 97 18.84 -17.05 -0.98
CA ASP A 97 17.81 -16.59 -1.91
C ASP A 97 16.40 -16.88 -1.38
N ALA A 98 16.16 -18.09 -0.87
CA ALA A 98 14.84 -18.46 -0.34
C ALA A 98 14.46 -17.63 0.90
N ARG A 99 15.44 -17.23 1.73
CA ARG A 99 15.19 -16.32 2.86
C ARG A 99 14.79 -14.92 2.39
N LEU A 100 15.50 -14.39 1.39
CA LEU A 100 15.15 -13.09 0.81
C LEU A 100 13.76 -13.12 0.16
N GLN A 101 13.45 -14.16 -0.61
CA GLN A 101 12.12 -14.35 -1.21
C GLN A 101 11.00 -14.42 -0.16
N TYR A 102 11.25 -15.10 0.97
CA TYR A 102 10.28 -15.14 2.07
C TYR A 102 10.06 -13.75 2.68
N LEU A 103 11.13 -13.00 2.95
CA LEU A 103 11.04 -11.64 3.47
C LEU A 103 10.33 -10.70 2.48
N ASP A 104 10.65 -10.79 1.20
CA ASP A 104 10.01 -10.02 0.15
C ASP A 104 8.51 -10.34 0.05
N ALA A 105 8.11 -11.60 0.21
CA ALA A 105 6.69 -11.99 0.22
C ALA A 105 5.93 -11.36 1.40
N VAL A 106 6.54 -11.34 2.60
CA VAL A 106 5.96 -10.71 3.79
C VAL A 106 5.85 -9.19 3.60
N VAL A 107 6.92 -8.52 3.16
CA VAL A 107 6.91 -7.07 2.92
C VAL A 107 5.88 -6.70 1.87
N ASN A 108 5.76 -7.47 0.79
CA ASN A 108 4.76 -7.21 -0.25
C ASN A 108 3.33 -7.43 0.22
N TYR A 109 3.11 -8.34 1.16
CA TYR A 109 1.83 -8.50 1.83
C TYR A 109 1.49 -7.28 2.68
N ASP A 110 2.43 -6.80 3.50
CA ASP A 110 2.23 -5.62 4.34
C ASP A 110 1.94 -4.37 3.50
N ILE A 111 2.71 -4.15 2.42
CA ILE A 111 2.45 -3.07 1.45
C ILE A 111 1.04 -3.19 0.87
N GLY A 112 0.62 -4.41 0.52
CA GLY A 112 -0.73 -4.69 0.04
C GLY A 112 -1.80 -4.29 1.06
N GLN A 113 -1.61 -4.66 2.33
CA GLN A 113 -2.52 -4.28 3.41
C GLN A 113 -2.63 -2.76 3.55
N PHE A 114 -1.50 -2.05 3.60
CA PHE A 114 -1.50 -0.58 3.68
C PHE A 114 -2.21 0.06 2.49
N ALA A 115 -1.96 -0.42 1.28
CA ALA A 115 -2.61 0.07 0.08
C ALA A 115 -4.14 -0.12 0.13
N LEU A 116 -4.63 -1.26 0.65
CA LEU A 116 -6.06 -1.49 0.81
C LEU A 116 -6.69 -0.52 1.81
N TYR A 117 -6.05 -0.27 2.96
CA TYR A 117 -6.57 0.70 3.93
C TYR A 117 -6.66 2.11 3.34
N VAL A 118 -5.64 2.56 2.60
CA VAL A 118 -5.66 3.85 1.90
C VAL A 118 -6.79 3.89 0.87
N ALA A 119 -6.98 2.84 0.07
CA ALA A 119 -8.04 2.77 -0.94
C ALA A 119 -9.46 2.77 -0.31
N LEU A 120 -9.61 2.22 0.89
CA LEU A 120 -10.85 2.27 1.67
C LEU A 120 -11.09 3.61 2.39
N GLY A 121 -10.14 4.55 2.30
CA GLY A 121 -10.20 5.84 2.99
C GLY A 121 -9.99 5.73 4.51
N GLN A 122 -9.41 4.64 5.00
CA GLN A 122 -9.10 4.43 6.41
C GLN A 122 -7.61 4.72 6.66
N PRO A 123 -7.25 5.60 7.62
CA PRO A 123 -5.85 5.87 7.89
C PRO A 123 -5.19 4.61 8.46
N PRO A 124 -4.11 4.09 7.86
CA PRO A 124 -3.48 2.86 8.35
C PRO A 124 -2.93 3.01 9.78
N THR A 125 -2.62 4.23 10.21
CA THR A 125 -2.16 4.52 11.57
C THR A 125 -3.21 4.16 12.63
N SER A 126 -4.51 4.22 12.35
CA SER A 126 -5.52 3.86 13.37
C SER A 126 -5.56 2.36 13.65
N ASN A 127 -5.26 1.53 12.65
CA ASN A 127 -5.36 0.08 12.76
C ASN A 127 -4.00 -0.60 13.04
N PHE A 128 -2.89 0.01 12.62
CA PHE A 128 -1.54 -0.56 12.79
C PHE A 128 -0.67 0.15 13.83
N ALA A 129 -0.93 1.42 14.15
CA ALA A 129 -0.20 2.13 15.20
C ALA A 129 -0.94 2.03 16.53
N HIS A 130 -1.06 0.81 17.06
CA HIS A 130 -1.39 0.66 18.48
C HIS A 130 -0.11 0.86 19.30
N GLU A 131 -0.25 1.47 20.48
CA GLU A 131 0.88 1.60 21.40
C GLU A 131 1.30 0.20 21.86
N ILE A 132 2.59 -0.14 21.71
CA ILE A 132 3.15 -1.34 22.35
C ILE A 132 3.01 -1.10 23.87
N PRO A 133 2.34 -1.98 24.63
CA PRO A 133 2.18 -1.80 26.06
C PRO A 133 3.54 -1.67 26.74
N ASP A 134 3.64 -0.75 27.72
CA ASP A 134 4.88 -0.34 28.38
C ASP A 134 5.61 -1.45 29.17
N ASN A 135 5.19 -2.72 29.08
CA ASN A 135 5.75 -3.82 29.85
C ASN A 135 6.92 -4.57 29.20
N ASP A 136 7.39 -4.15 28.02
CA ASP A 136 8.49 -4.83 27.33
C ASP A 136 9.83 -4.12 27.55
N LEU A 137 10.79 -4.87 28.09
CA LEU A 137 12.03 -4.42 28.73
C LEU A 137 13.10 -3.82 27.78
N MET A 138 12.70 -3.23 26.65
CA MET A 138 13.60 -2.78 25.58
C MET A 138 13.32 -1.35 25.08
N ARG A 139 12.44 -0.56 25.72
CA ARG A 139 12.13 0.79 25.24
C ARG A 139 13.06 1.87 25.82
N THR A 140 14.10 2.26 25.09
CA THR A 140 14.52 3.67 25.13
C THR A 140 13.46 4.46 24.35
N LYS A 141 12.63 5.22 25.06
CA LYS A 141 11.57 6.06 24.50
C LYS A 141 12.14 6.93 23.36
N PRO A 142 11.77 6.70 22.08
CA PRO A 142 12.15 7.65 21.04
C PRO A 142 11.49 9.00 21.37
N GLY A 143 12.26 10.08 21.24
CA GLY A 143 11.79 11.44 21.50
C GLY A 143 10.54 11.78 20.68
N PRO A 144 9.80 12.85 21.06
CA PRO A 144 8.57 13.21 20.39
C PRO A 144 8.78 13.31 18.88
N ALA A 145 8.01 12.54 18.13
CA ALA A 145 8.05 12.56 16.68
C ALA A 145 7.82 14.01 16.21
N LYS A 146 8.69 14.48 15.31
CA LYS A 146 8.52 15.79 14.69
C LYS A 146 7.14 15.80 14.00
N PRO A 147 6.27 16.80 14.23
CA PRO A 147 4.97 16.82 13.60
C PRO A 147 5.14 16.77 12.09
N LEU A 148 4.39 15.86 11.46
CA LEU A 148 4.31 15.78 10.00
C LEU A 148 3.95 17.16 9.47
N PRO A 149 4.58 17.64 8.39
CA PRO A 149 4.17 18.89 7.76
C PRO A 149 2.69 18.74 7.39
N GLY A 150 1.85 19.59 7.97
CA GLY A 150 0.43 19.61 7.67
C GLY A 150 0.24 19.78 6.17
N CYS A 151 -0.69 19.03 5.59
CA CYS A 151 -1.09 19.22 4.20
C CYS A 151 -1.57 20.66 4.04
N VAL A 152 -0.73 21.52 3.45
CA VAL A 152 -1.12 22.86 3.04
C VAL A 152 -1.75 22.69 1.66
N PRO A 153 -3.07 22.88 1.50
CA PRO A 153 -3.67 22.94 0.18
C PRO A 153 -3.07 24.13 -0.60
N PRO A 154 -2.96 24.05 -1.94
CA PRO A 154 -2.49 25.15 -2.77
C PRO A 154 -3.51 26.31 -2.67
N GLY A 155 -3.29 27.21 -1.72
CA GLY A 155 -4.25 28.25 -1.32
C GLY A 155 -4.05 28.83 0.08
N GLY A 156 -3.16 28.26 0.91
CA GLY A 156 -2.62 28.95 2.09
C GLY A 156 -3.56 29.11 3.30
N ALA A 157 -4.76 28.51 3.29
CA ALA A 157 -5.59 28.42 4.48
C ALA A 157 -5.25 27.13 5.28
N PRO A 158 -4.89 27.20 6.56
CA PRO A 158 -4.74 26.01 7.39
C PRO A 158 -6.09 25.31 7.54
N ALA A 159 -6.13 24.00 7.32
CA ALA A 159 -7.29 23.19 7.66
C ALA A 159 -7.60 23.36 9.15
N ALA A 160 -8.78 23.89 9.45
CA ALA A 160 -9.23 24.07 10.82
C ALA A 160 -9.19 22.71 11.54
N ARG A 161 -8.46 22.64 12.66
CA ARG A 161 -8.63 21.57 13.65
C ARG A 161 -10.11 21.50 13.97
N VAL A 162 -10.76 20.38 13.64
CA VAL A 162 -12.05 20.05 14.25
C VAL A 162 -11.76 19.88 15.73
N ALA A 163 -12.16 20.89 16.50
CA ALA A 163 -12.09 20.86 17.95
C ALA A 163 -13.00 19.74 18.43
N ASP A 164 -12.38 18.77 19.11
CA ASP A 164 -13.05 17.79 19.95
C ASP A 164 -13.88 18.54 20.99
N LYS A 165 -15.19 18.62 20.76
CA LYS A 165 -16.16 19.07 21.76
C LYS A 165 -16.66 17.83 22.48
N THR A 166 -15.92 17.44 23.51
CA THR A 166 -16.47 16.63 24.60
C THR A 166 -17.41 17.52 25.44
N HIS A 167 -18.65 17.07 25.57
CA HIS A 167 -19.66 17.54 26.52
C HIS A 167 -20.30 16.28 27.13
N PRO A 168 -20.91 16.35 28.32
CA PRO A 168 -20.50 16.97 29.58
C PRO A 168 -19.99 15.95 30.62
#